data_AF-A0A4Q0RSG3-F1
#
_entry.id   AF-A0A4Q0RSG3-F1
#
_cell.length_a   1.000
_cell.length_b   1.000
_cell.length_c   1.000
_cell.angle_alpha   90.00
_cell.angle_beta   90.00
_cell.angle_gamma   90.00
#
_symmetry.space_group_name_H-M   'P 1'
#
loop_
_entity.id
_entity.type
_entity.pdbx_description
1 polymer ?
#
loop_
_entity_poly.entity_id
_entity_poly.type
_entity_poly.pdbx_seq_one_letter_code
_entity_poly.pdbx_strand_id
1 'polypeptide(L)'
;MSCLMAAGLSQALAPASGAEDPFLWLEEIEGPGALAWAHTENDKTLSALQSDPRYQRFYGEALYVLQAKDRIPYVSLGRRGLDNFWQDENQVRGVLRRTTLESYRTQSPRWETILDVDVLADADKKNWVLKGVSCLPPEERLCLLNLSEGGKDAVFVREFDAIAKTFVTNGFALPEGKQEVTWVNRDTVLIIRDWGEGTMTQAGYPFDVKELKRAQSLAEAHEGFRGSRPMSRPDHSCCATSRTIAT
;
A
#
# COMPACT_ATOMS: atom_id res chain seq x y z
N MET A 1 -65.40 -2.18 22.41
CA MET A 1 -64.18 -2.50 21.65
C MET A 1 -64.03 -1.43 20.56
N SER A 2 -63.25 -0.37 20.83
CA SER A 2 -63.02 0.73 19.88
C SER A 2 -61.53 0.78 19.56
N CYS A 3 -61.16 0.49 18.32
CA CYS A 3 -59.80 0.66 17.82
C CYS A 3 -59.55 2.15 17.52
N LEU A 4 -58.56 2.74 18.17
CA LEU A 4 -57.95 4.00 17.72
C LEU A 4 -56.97 3.71 16.58
N MET A 5 -57.19 4.31 15.42
CA MET A 5 -56.22 4.42 14.34
C MET A 5 -55.30 5.61 14.61
N ALA A 6 -54.00 5.37 14.77
CA ALA A 6 -52.99 6.43 14.80
C ALA A 6 -52.51 6.69 13.36
N ALA A 7 -52.80 7.88 12.83
CA ALA A 7 -52.27 8.35 11.55
C ALA A 7 -50.81 8.79 11.74
N GLY A 8 -49.88 8.10 11.08
CA GLY A 8 -48.47 8.49 11.04
C GLY A 8 -48.26 9.69 10.11
N LEU A 9 -47.72 10.78 10.65
CA LEU A 9 -47.19 11.90 9.89
C LEU A 9 -45.87 11.49 9.24
N SER A 10 -45.85 11.27 7.93
CA SER A 10 -44.61 11.20 7.14
C SER A 10 -44.00 12.60 7.05
N GLN A 11 -42.92 12.86 7.79
CA GLN A 11 -42.05 14.00 7.54
C GLN A 11 -41.20 13.69 6.30
N ALA A 12 -41.43 14.42 5.21
CA ALA A 12 -40.49 14.46 4.10
C ALA A 12 -39.22 15.18 4.56
N LEU A 13 -38.07 14.50 4.53
CA LEU A 13 -36.77 15.16 4.69
C LEU A 13 -36.56 16.12 3.52
N ALA A 14 -36.47 17.41 3.80
CA ALA A 14 -35.96 18.39 2.86
C ALA A 14 -34.47 18.11 2.59
N PRO A 15 -33.97 18.31 1.35
CA PRO A 15 -32.55 18.20 1.07
C PRO A 15 -31.79 19.26 1.89
N ALA A 16 -30.71 18.86 2.54
CA ALA A 16 -29.82 19.79 3.22
C ALA A 16 -29.28 20.80 2.19
N SER A 17 -29.69 22.06 2.32
CA SER A 17 -29.13 23.18 1.56
C SER A 17 -27.63 23.31 1.85
N GLY A 18 -26.82 23.50 0.80
CA GLY A 18 -25.36 23.60 0.87
C GLY A 18 -24.86 24.61 1.89
N ALA A 19 -24.49 24.12 3.07
CA ALA A 19 -23.61 24.85 3.97
C ALA A 19 -22.22 24.85 3.34
N GLU A 20 -21.62 26.03 3.18
CA GLU A 20 -20.20 26.14 2.82
C GLU A 20 -19.37 25.40 3.86
N ASP A 21 -18.52 24.48 3.41
CA ASP A 21 -17.62 23.74 4.29
C ASP A 21 -16.50 24.68 4.78
N PRO A 22 -16.49 25.08 6.06
CA PRO A 22 -15.47 25.99 6.58
C PRO A 22 -14.07 25.36 6.61
N PHE A 23 -13.96 24.05 6.37
CA PHE A 23 -12.72 23.29 6.40
C PHE A 23 -12.23 22.88 5.01
N LEU A 24 -12.83 23.38 3.93
CA LEU A 24 -12.45 23.02 2.56
C LEU A 24 -10.95 23.19 2.27
N TRP A 25 -10.29 24.19 2.88
CA TRP A 25 -8.85 24.42 2.76
C TRP A 25 -7.97 23.31 3.36
N LEU A 26 -8.51 22.44 4.22
CA LEU A 26 -7.82 21.24 4.72
C LEU A 26 -7.73 20.13 3.66
N GLU A 27 -8.51 20.20 2.58
CA GLU A 27 -8.45 19.23 1.48
C GLU A 27 -7.19 19.39 0.61
N GLU A 28 -6.54 20.56 0.66
CA GLU A 28 -5.21 20.78 0.09
C GLU A 28 -4.14 20.12 0.98
N ILE A 29 -4.07 18.79 0.97
CA ILE A 29 -3.26 17.99 1.92
C ILE A 29 -1.75 18.30 1.93
N GLU A 30 -1.22 18.84 0.83
CA GLU A 30 0.18 19.30 0.71
C GLU A 30 0.29 20.84 0.77
N GLY A 31 -0.84 21.54 0.92
CA GLY A 31 -0.93 22.98 0.98
C GLY A 31 -0.33 23.54 2.29
N PRO A 32 0.31 24.72 2.25
CA PRO A 32 0.97 25.29 3.41
C PRO A 32 0.02 25.53 4.59
N GLY A 33 -1.25 25.87 4.33
CA GLY A 33 -2.27 26.05 5.36
C GLY A 33 -2.55 24.74 6.09
N ALA A 34 -2.95 23.69 5.36
CA ALA A 34 -3.29 22.38 5.94
C ALA A 34 -2.11 21.77 6.72
N LEU A 35 -0.89 21.88 6.18
CA LEU A 35 0.32 21.42 6.86
C LEU A 35 0.58 22.21 8.14
N ALA A 36 0.50 23.55 8.13
CA ALA A 36 0.69 24.36 9.33
C ALA A 36 -0.33 24.05 10.43
N TRP A 37 -1.58 23.79 10.03
CA TRP A 37 -2.61 23.34 10.95
C TRP A 37 -2.32 21.96 11.53
N ALA A 38 -1.95 20.99 10.69
CA ALA A 38 -1.59 19.64 11.14
C ALA A 38 -0.40 19.66 12.11
N HIS A 39 0.63 20.47 11.83
CA HIS A 39 1.75 20.68 12.76
C HIS A 39 1.28 21.25 14.10
N THR A 40 0.41 22.27 14.07
CA THR A 40 -0.14 22.87 15.30
C THR A 40 -0.93 21.85 16.14
N GLU A 41 -1.75 21.02 15.50
CA GLU A 41 -2.51 19.98 16.20
C GLU A 41 -1.61 18.83 16.69
N ASN A 42 -0.57 18.48 15.93
CA ASN A 42 0.46 17.52 16.38
C ASN A 42 1.18 18.03 17.63
N ASP A 43 1.60 19.29 17.67
CA ASP A 43 2.29 19.86 18.83
C ASP A 43 1.41 19.84 20.09
N LYS A 44 0.12 20.18 19.95
CA LYS A 44 -0.85 20.12 21.04
C LYS A 44 -1.01 18.69 21.57
N THR A 45 -1.24 17.74 20.67
CA THR A 45 -1.51 16.34 21.04
C THR A 45 -0.27 15.64 21.59
N LEU A 46 0.90 15.84 20.98
CA LEU A 46 2.17 15.31 21.47
C LEU A 46 2.49 15.87 22.86
N SER A 47 2.31 17.18 23.09
CA SER A 47 2.53 17.79 24.41
C SER A 47 1.60 17.19 25.47
N ALA A 48 0.32 16.97 25.15
CA ALA A 48 -0.63 16.35 26.05
C ALA A 48 -0.27 14.90 26.38
N LEU A 49 0.13 14.11 25.38
CA LEU A 49 0.50 12.71 25.56
C LEU A 49 1.83 12.54 26.30
N GLN A 50 2.85 13.33 25.94
CA GLN A 50 4.20 13.21 26.51
C GLN A 50 4.32 13.78 27.93
N SER A 51 3.40 14.67 28.33
CA SER A 51 3.33 15.17 29.71
C SER A 51 2.71 14.17 30.69
N ASP A 52 2.06 13.11 30.22
CA ASP A 52 1.58 12.02 31.07
C ASP A 52 2.79 11.26 31.67
N PRO A 53 2.92 11.14 33.00
CA PRO A 53 4.04 10.44 33.64
C PRO A 53 4.21 8.97 33.20
N ARG A 54 3.15 8.36 32.65
CA ARG A 54 3.18 6.98 32.16
C ARG A 54 3.79 6.85 30.77
N TYR A 55 3.86 7.95 30.01
CA TYR A 55 4.28 7.93 28.60
C TYR A 55 5.65 7.29 28.41
N GLN A 56 6.66 7.74 29.16
CA GLN A 56 8.04 7.26 29.00
C GLN A 56 8.18 5.76 29.28
N ARG A 57 7.42 5.25 30.27
CA ARG A 57 7.38 3.82 30.55
C ARG A 57 6.80 3.04 29.37
N PHE A 58 5.62 3.42 28.88
CA PHE A 58 4.97 2.71 27.78
C PHE A 58 5.74 2.83 26.46
N TYR A 59 6.34 3.99 26.20
CA TYR A 59 7.23 4.18 25.05
C TYR A 59 8.42 3.21 25.12
N GLY A 60 9.11 3.13 26.26
CA GLY A 60 10.23 2.22 26.45
C GLY A 60 9.84 0.74 26.35
N GLU A 61 8.71 0.34 26.96
CA GLU A 61 8.20 -1.03 26.87
C GLU A 61 7.81 -1.40 25.43
N ALA A 62 7.12 -0.51 24.71
CA ALA A 62 6.76 -0.74 23.31
C ALA A 62 7.99 -0.81 22.40
N LEU A 63 8.95 0.10 22.60
CA LEU A 63 10.20 0.12 21.84
C LEU A 63 11.01 -1.16 22.07
N TYR A 64 11.12 -1.62 23.32
CA TYR A 64 11.77 -2.88 23.67
C TYR A 64 11.14 -4.07 22.93
N VAL A 65 9.82 -4.18 22.93
CA VAL A 65 9.11 -5.26 22.23
C VAL A 65 9.29 -5.18 20.72
N LEU A 66 9.20 -3.98 20.14
CA LEU A 66 9.35 -3.77 18.70
C LEU A 66 10.79 -4.03 18.21
N GLN A 67 11.80 -3.77 19.05
CA GLN A 67 13.22 -3.99 18.73
C GLN A 67 13.76 -5.34 19.24
N ALA A 68 12.92 -6.15 19.86
CA ALA A 68 13.31 -7.43 20.43
C ALA A 68 13.99 -8.34 19.40
N LYS A 69 15.21 -8.80 19.70
CA LYS A 69 16.03 -9.62 18.81
C LYS A 69 15.67 -11.10 18.83
N ASP A 70 14.93 -11.53 19.84
CA ASP A 70 14.49 -12.90 20.11
C ASP A 70 13.07 -13.19 19.59
N ARG A 71 12.41 -12.21 18.96
CA ARG A 71 11.12 -12.45 18.28
C ARG A 71 11.26 -13.49 17.16
N ILE A 72 10.20 -14.25 16.93
CA ILE A 72 10.17 -15.30 15.91
C ILE A 72 10.32 -14.66 14.51
N PRO A 73 11.39 -14.99 13.76
CA PRO A 73 11.55 -14.49 12.40
C PRO A 73 10.66 -15.30 11.46
N TYR A 74 9.39 -14.92 11.32
CA TYR A 74 8.48 -15.58 10.37
C TYR A 74 9.04 -15.54 8.95
N VAL A 75 9.01 -16.69 8.29
CA VAL A 75 9.60 -16.89 6.97
C VAL A 75 8.55 -17.25 5.92
N SER A 76 8.79 -16.78 4.70
CA SER A 76 8.14 -17.31 3.50
C SER A 76 9.00 -18.42 2.90
N LEU A 77 8.36 -19.46 2.37
CA LEU A 77 9.06 -20.52 1.64
C LEU A 77 9.29 -20.04 0.20
N GLY A 78 10.56 -19.92 -0.18
CA GLY A 78 10.99 -19.72 -1.55
C GLY A 78 11.70 -20.97 -2.09
N ARG A 79 11.91 -20.99 -3.40
CA ARG A 79 12.62 -22.08 -4.10
C ARG A 79 14.09 -22.17 -3.68
N ARG A 80 14.67 -21.09 -3.16
CA ARG A 80 16.07 -20.99 -2.76
C ARG A 80 16.30 -21.07 -1.25
N GLY A 81 15.24 -21.10 -0.44
CA GLY A 81 15.36 -21.09 1.00
C GLY A 81 14.16 -20.45 1.68
N LEU A 82 14.40 -19.97 2.90
CA LEU A 82 13.42 -19.32 3.74
C LEU A 82 13.75 -17.83 3.80
N ASP A 83 12.82 -17.00 3.33
CA ASP A 83 12.97 -15.55 3.26
C ASP A 83 12.29 -14.87 4.44
N ASN A 84 12.96 -13.88 5.02
CA ASN A 84 12.45 -13.09 6.13
C ASN A 84 12.77 -11.61 5.90
N PHE A 85 11.84 -10.75 6.27
CA PHE A 85 12.06 -9.32 6.40
C PHE A 85 12.20 -8.97 7.88
N TRP A 86 13.20 -8.17 8.23
CA TRP A 86 13.57 -7.91 9.62
C TRP A 86 13.84 -6.43 9.87
N GLN A 87 13.32 -5.88 10.98
CA GLN A 87 13.53 -4.49 11.37
C GLN A 87 13.86 -4.34 12.86
N ASP A 88 14.96 -3.70 13.22
CA ASP A 88 15.32 -3.48 14.62
C ASP A 88 15.97 -2.10 14.82
N GLU A 89 16.60 -1.89 15.97
CA GLU A 89 17.33 -0.65 16.28
C GLU A 89 18.44 -0.28 15.27
N ASN A 90 19.02 -1.27 14.59
CA ASN A 90 20.10 -1.09 13.60
C ASN A 90 19.58 -1.20 12.16
N GLN A 91 18.44 -1.87 11.96
CA GLN A 91 17.79 -2.10 10.68
C GLN A 91 16.41 -1.42 10.70
N VAL A 92 16.40 -0.08 10.75
CA VAL A 92 15.18 0.70 10.97
C VAL A 92 14.21 0.57 9.80
N ARG A 93 14.69 0.70 8.56
CA ARG A 93 13.88 0.45 7.35
C ARG A 93 13.82 -1.02 7.02
N GLY A 94 14.85 -1.77 7.40
CA GLY A 94 14.82 -3.22 7.45
C GLY A 94 15.69 -3.90 6.40
N VAL A 95 15.82 -5.21 6.58
CA VAL A 95 16.63 -6.08 5.75
C VAL A 95 15.82 -7.27 5.26
N LEU A 96 15.84 -7.49 3.95
CA LEU A 96 15.42 -8.76 3.34
C LEU A 96 16.60 -9.73 3.43
N ARG A 97 16.38 -10.87 4.06
CA ARG A 97 17.40 -11.88 4.32
C ARG A 97 16.88 -13.28 4.09
N ARG A 98 17.78 -14.20 3.78
CA ARG A 98 17.50 -15.60 3.45
C ARG A 98 18.25 -16.55 4.37
N THR A 99 17.66 -17.70 4.66
CA THR A 99 18.31 -18.81 5.35
C THR A 99 17.91 -20.17 4.76
N THR A 100 18.56 -21.25 5.20
CA THR A 100 18.18 -22.62 4.84
C THR A 100 17.21 -23.19 5.88
N LEU A 101 16.42 -24.20 5.49
CA LEU A 101 15.54 -24.91 6.43
C LEU A 101 16.32 -25.56 7.59
N GLU A 102 17.50 -26.10 7.31
CA GLU A 102 18.38 -26.67 8.33
C GLU A 102 18.81 -25.61 9.34
N SER A 103 19.30 -24.46 8.88
CA SER A 103 19.76 -23.40 9.77
C SER A 103 18.61 -22.76 10.54
N TYR A 104 17.45 -22.58 9.91
CA TYR A 104 16.25 -22.04 10.54
C TYR A 104 15.74 -22.87 11.73
N ARG A 105 16.00 -24.19 11.74
CA ARG A 105 15.62 -25.08 12.86
C ARG A 105 16.53 -24.96 14.08
N THR A 106 17.63 -24.22 13.98
CA THR A 106 18.56 -24.00 15.10
C THR A 106 18.14 -22.80 15.94
N GLN A 107 18.71 -22.66 17.14
CA GLN A 107 18.50 -21.48 18.00
C GLN A 107 19.14 -20.19 17.44
N SER A 108 20.05 -20.32 16.48
CA SER A 108 20.76 -19.18 15.90
C SER A 108 20.89 -19.35 14.38
N PRO A 109 19.79 -19.12 13.63
CA PRO A 109 19.81 -19.23 12.18
C PRO A 109 20.84 -18.29 11.56
N ARG A 110 21.58 -18.80 10.58
CA ARG A 110 22.51 -18.02 9.77
C ARG A 110 21.73 -17.35 8.65
N TRP A 111 21.74 -16.03 8.66
CA TRP A 111 21.05 -15.21 7.68
C TRP A 111 22.03 -14.65 6.66
N GLU A 112 21.66 -14.77 5.39
CA GLU A 112 22.29 -14.08 4.28
C GLU A 112 21.48 -12.83 3.94
N THR A 113 22.10 -11.65 4.00
CA THR A 113 21.47 -10.43 3.50
C THR A 113 21.31 -10.50 1.99
N ILE A 114 20.07 -10.26 1.53
CA ILE A 114 19.69 -10.19 0.12
C ILE A 114 19.54 -8.73 -0.31
N LEU A 115 18.85 -7.92 0.50
CA LEU A 115 18.70 -6.48 0.31
C LEU A 115 18.66 -5.79 1.67
N ASP A 116 19.53 -4.80 1.87
CA ASP A 116 19.50 -3.89 3.02
C ASP A 116 18.80 -2.58 2.58
N VAL A 117 17.63 -2.29 3.15
CA VAL A 117 16.81 -1.14 2.76
C VAL A 117 17.33 0.15 3.40
N ASP A 118 18.02 0.07 4.54
CA ASP A 118 18.66 1.22 5.17
C ASP A 118 19.83 1.71 4.31
N VAL A 119 20.70 0.80 3.86
CA VAL A 119 21.79 1.12 2.93
C VAL A 119 21.25 1.67 1.60
N LEU A 120 20.16 1.09 1.08
CA LEU A 120 19.52 1.60 -0.13
C LEU A 120 18.96 3.02 0.04
N ALA A 121 18.26 3.27 1.16
CA ALA A 121 17.69 4.57 1.48
C ALA A 121 18.77 5.65 1.60
N ASP A 122 19.89 5.33 2.24
CA ASP A 122 21.02 6.24 2.39
C ASP A 122 21.73 6.54 1.07
N ALA A 123 21.86 5.54 0.19
CA ALA A 123 22.45 5.69 -1.14
C ALA A 123 21.57 6.56 -2.06
N ASP A 124 20.26 6.28 -2.08
CA ASP A 124 19.30 6.98 -2.94
C ASP A 124 18.84 8.33 -2.36
N LYS A 125 19.17 8.63 -1.09
CA LYS A 125 18.66 9.79 -0.33
C LYS A 125 17.13 9.85 -0.31
N LYS A 126 16.50 8.69 -0.12
CA LYS A 126 15.05 8.52 -0.11
C LYS A 126 14.59 7.73 1.09
N ASN A 127 13.44 8.09 1.63
CA ASN A 127 12.85 7.39 2.77
C ASN A 127 12.15 6.09 2.33
N TRP A 128 12.92 5.11 1.89
CA TRP A 128 12.37 3.88 1.33
C TRP A 128 11.66 3.00 2.36
N VAL A 129 10.50 2.48 1.97
CA VAL A 129 9.76 1.41 2.63
C VAL A 129 9.55 0.29 1.62
N LEU A 130 10.04 -0.91 1.92
CA LEU A 130 9.81 -2.09 1.09
C LEU A 130 8.37 -2.59 1.31
N LYS A 131 7.50 -2.41 0.32
CA LYS A 131 6.08 -2.80 0.38
C LYS A 131 5.83 -4.22 -0.13
N GLY A 132 6.76 -4.79 -0.89
CA GLY A 132 6.61 -6.15 -1.41
C GLY A 132 7.74 -6.57 -2.33
N VAL A 133 7.84 -7.88 -2.52
CA VAL A 133 8.83 -8.55 -3.37
C VAL A 133 8.09 -9.61 -4.18
N SER A 134 8.14 -9.51 -5.51
CA SER A 134 7.53 -10.50 -6.42
C SER A 134 8.60 -11.09 -7.34
N CYS A 135 9.00 -12.34 -7.06
CA CYS A 135 10.05 -13.02 -7.81
C CYS A 135 9.47 -13.86 -8.95
N LEU A 136 10.16 -13.86 -10.10
CA LEU A 136 9.82 -14.64 -11.27
C LEU A 136 10.07 -16.14 -11.00
N PRO A 137 9.04 -16.99 -11.02
CA PRO A 137 9.22 -18.44 -10.92
C PRO A 137 9.75 -19.04 -12.24
N PRO A 138 10.36 -20.23 -12.20
CA PRO A 138 10.64 -21.04 -11.01
C PRO A 138 11.98 -20.74 -10.33
N GLU A 139 12.92 -20.04 -10.97
CA GLU A 139 14.26 -19.83 -10.40
C GLU A 139 14.29 -18.79 -9.27
N GLU A 140 13.28 -17.91 -9.19
CA GLU A 140 13.16 -16.84 -8.19
C GLU A 140 14.44 -16.00 -8.06
N ARG A 141 15.12 -15.79 -9.19
CA ARG A 141 16.33 -14.96 -9.29
C ARG A 141 15.98 -13.50 -9.49
N LEU A 142 15.12 -13.21 -10.46
CA LEU A 142 14.70 -11.86 -10.81
C LEU A 142 13.44 -11.52 -10.01
N CYS A 143 13.47 -10.41 -9.30
CA CYS A 143 12.37 -9.97 -8.45
C CYS A 143 12.01 -8.52 -8.75
N LEU A 144 10.72 -8.21 -8.69
CA LEU A 144 10.21 -6.85 -8.70
C LEU A 144 10.08 -6.40 -7.26
N LEU A 145 10.83 -5.36 -6.89
CA LEU A 145 10.76 -4.72 -5.58
C LEU A 145 9.80 -3.53 -5.65
N ASN A 146 8.78 -3.55 -4.79
CA ASN A 146 7.86 -2.43 -4.62
C ASN A 146 8.38 -1.54 -3.48
N LEU A 147 8.90 -0.36 -3.84
CA LEU A 147 9.50 0.59 -2.90
C LEU A 147 8.63 1.84 -2.81
N SER A 148 8.20 2.20 -1.61
CA SER A 148 7.44 3.43 -1.37
C SER A 148 8.30 4.47 -0.69
N GLU A 149 8.19 5.73 -1.11
CA GLU A 149 8.84 6.85 -0.43
C GLU A 149 7.94 7.38 0.69
N GLY A 150 8.36 7.22 1.94
CA GLY A 150 7.59 7.66 3.11
C GLY A 150 6.37 6.78 3.44
N GLY A 151 6.25 5.60 2.81
CA GLY A 151 5.20 4.63 3.14
C GLY A 151 3.83 4.90 2.52
N LYS A 152 3.76 5.79 1.51
CA LYS A 152 2.57 6.04 0.67
C LYS A 152 2.03 4.74 0.04
N ASP A 153 0.79 4.80 -0.45
CA ASP A 153 0.22 3.74 -1.29
C ASP A 153 0.93 3.61 -2.64
N ALA A 154 1.46 4.72 -3.16
CA ALA A 154 2.23 4.72 -4.39
C ALA A 154 3.60 4.08 -4.18
N VAL A 155 4.03 3.32 -5.18
CA VAL A 155 5.31 2.59 -5.17
C VAL A 155 6.07 2.87 -6.45
N PHE A 156 7.39 2.84 -6.37
CA PHE A 156 8.30 2.56 -7.48
C PHE A 156 8.45 1.05 -7.60
N VAL A 157 8.58 0.55 -8.83
CA VAL A 157 8.89 -0.87 -9.06
C VAL A 157 10.27 -0.97 -9.68
N ARG A 158 11.18 -1.73 -9.07
CA ARG A 158 12.55 -1.91 -9.56
C ARG A 158 12.90 -3.39 -9.64
N GLU A 159 13.42 -3.81 -10.79
CA GLU A 159 13.91 -5.17 -10.99
C GLU A 159 15.25 -5.38 -10.28
N PHE A 160 15.33 -6.47 -9.52
CA PHE A 160 16.44 -6.84 -8.68
C PHE A 160 16.83 -8.29 -8.91
N ASP A 161 18.14 -8.56 -9.00
CA ASP A 161 18.67 -9.91 -9.03
C ASP A 161 19.01 -10.35 -7.62
N ALA A 162 18.20 -11.23 -7.04
CA ALA A 162 18.34 -11.72 -5.67
C ALA A 162 19.56 -12.65 -5.47
N ILE A 163 20.22 -13.10 -6.54
CA ILE A 163 21.46 -13.87 -6.46
C ILE A 163 22.67 -12.94 -6.52
N ALA A 164 22.69 -12.06 -7.52
CA ALA A 164 23.77 -11.08 -7.68
C ALA A 164 23.68 -9.94 -6.64
N LYS A 165 22.53 -9.84 -5.94
CA LYS A 165 22.20 -8.84 -4.91
C LYS A 165 22.37 -7.42 -5.42
N THR A 166 21.92 -7.19 -6.64
CA THR A 166 22.04 -5.91 -7.32
C THR A 166 20.79 -5.62 -8.15
N PHE A 167 20.53 -4.34 -8.37
CA PHE A 167 19.51 -3.93 -9.32
C PHE A 167 19.95 -4.31 -10.73
N VAL A 168 19.00 -4.81 -11.52
CA VAL A 168 19.26 -5.23 -12.89
C VAL A 168 19.48 -3.99 -13.76
N THR A 169 20.67 -3.88 -14.35
CA THR A 169 20.96 -2.83 -15.33
C THR A 169 20.00 -2.93 -16.51
N ASN A 170 19.30 -1.85 -16.85
CA ASN A 170 18.25 -1.82 -17.87
C ASN A 170 17.12 -2.84 -17.61
N GLY A 171 16.88 -3.17 -16.34
CA GLY A 171 15.72 -3.96 -15.92
C GLY A 171 14.42 -3.17 -15.93
N PHE A 172 13.33 -3.82 -15.55
CA PHE A 172 12.05 -3.14 -15.34
C PHE A 172 12.19 -2.10 -14.22
N ALA A 173 11.91 -0.85 -14.55
CA ALA A 173 11.95 0.27 -13.62
C ALA A 173 10.73 1.17 -13.90
N LEU A 174 9.72 1.09 -13.03
CA LEU A 174 8.52 1.91 -13.15
C LEU A 174 8.60 3.09 -12.18
N PRO A 175 8.24 4.30 -12.63
CA PRO A 175 8.17 5.47 -11.76
C PRO A 175 7.05 5.31 -10.75
N GLU A 176 7.07 6.15 -9.71
CA GLU A 176 6.04 6.21 -8.67
C GLU A 176 4.63 6.18 -9.25
N GLY A 177 3.76 5.42 -8.60
CA GLY A 177 2.34 5.37 -8.93
C GLY A 177 1.61 4.36 -8.07
N LYS A 178 0.29 4.49 -7.96
CA LYS A 178 -0.57 3.41 -7.48
C LYS A 178 -0.63 2.37 -8.58
N GLN A 179 0.11 1.29 -8.42
CA GLN A 179 0.32 0.31 -9.48
C GLN A 179 0.51 -1.11 -8.95
N GLU A 180 0.13 -2.06 -9.78
CA GLU A 180 0.39 -3.48 -9.61
C GLU A 180 1.14 -3.99 -10.83
N VAL A 181 2.18 -4.80 -10.60
CA VAL A 181 3.00 -5.39 -11.66
C VAL A 181 3.18 -6.87 -11.39
N THR A 182 2.94 -7.69 -12.40
CA THR A 182 3.14 -9.14 -12.31
C THR A 182 3.91 -9.66 -13.51
N TRP A 183 4.64 -10.74 -13.31
CA TRP A 183 5.43 -11.40 -14.33
C TRP A 183 4.54 -12.21 -15.27
N VAL A 184 4.78 -12.11 -16.59
CA VAL A 184 4.34 -13.12 -17.57
C VAL A 184 5.46 -14.12 -17.79
N ASN A 185 6.66 -13.61 -18.02
CA ASN A 185 7.89 -14.37 -18.23
C ASN A 185 9.10 -13.45 -17.99
N ARG A 186 10.32 -13.93 -18.24
CA ARG A 186 11.57 -13.19 -18.02
C ARG A 186 11.60 -11.80 -18.67
N ASP A 187 10.97 -11.63 -19.82
CA ASP A 187 11.11 -10.43 -20.64
C ASP A 187 9.77 -9.69 -20.79
N THR A 188 8.77 -10.01 -19.98
CA THR A 188 7.42 -9.43 -20.10
C THR A 188 6.72 -9.36 -18.75
N VAL A 189 6.15 -8.19 -18.45
CA VAL A 189 5.32 -7.93 -17.26
C VAL A 189 3.96 -7.38 -17.67
N LEU A 190 2.94 -7.64 -16.85
CA LEU A 190 1.65 -6.95 -16.91
C LEU A 190 1.62 -5.86 -15.86
N ILE A 191 1.09 -4.70 -16.22
CA ILE A 191 1.05 -3.50 -15.40
C ILE A 191 -0.39 -2.99 -15.37
N ILE A 192 -0.85 -2.71 -14.16
CA ILE A 192 -2.10 -2.02 -13.89
C ILE A 192 -1.75 -0.74 -13.13
N ARG A 193 -2.03 0.42 -13.72
CA ARG A 193 -1.75 1.74 -13.14
C ARG A 193 -2.61 2.82 -13.81
N ASP A 194 -2.53 4.03 -13.29
CA ASP A 194 -3.01 5.21 -14.01
C ASP A 194 -2.14 5.45 -15.26
N TRP A 195 -2.77 5.39 -16.43
CA TRP A 195 -2.17 5.63 -17.74
C TRP A 195 -2.58 6.98 -18.34
N GLY A 196 -3.31 7.81 -17.58
CA GLY A 196 -3.87 9.07 -18.01
C GLY A 196 -5.39 9.01 -18.18
N GLU A 197 -5.91 10.02 -18.89
CA GLU A 197 -7.35 10.26 -19.02
C GLU A 197 -8.11 9.01 -19.48
N GLY A 198 -9.22 8.71 -18.80
CA GLY A 198 -10.12 7.61 -19.16
C GLY A 198 -9.65 6.23 -18.71
N THR A 199 -8.52 6.09 -18.01
CA THR A 199 -8.00 4.77 -17.58
C THR A 199 -8.33 4.41 -16.13
N MET A 200 -9.01 5.32 -15.43
CA MET A 200 -9.35 5.24 -14.01
C MET A 200 -10.87 5.26 -13.78
N THR A 201 -11.35 4.43 -12.86
CA THR A 201 -12.72 4.46 -12.35
C THR A 201 -12.96 5.77 -11.58
N GLN A 202 -14.23 6.10 -11.30
CA GLN A 202 -14.56 7.27 -10.45
C GLN A 202 -13.98 7.15 -9.04
N ALA A 203 -13.76 5.92 -8.56
CA ALA A 203 -13.13 5.66 -7.27
C ALA A 203 -11.58 5.67 -7.33
N GLY A 204 -10.98 6.01 -8.47
CA GLY A 204 -9.52 6.10 -8.61
C GLY A 204 -8.80 4.75 -8.73
N TYR A 205 -9.50 3.69 -9.15
CA TYR A 205 -8.87 2.41 -9.49
C TYR A 205 -8.63 2.28 -11.00
N PRO A 206 -7.44 1.81 -11.43
CA PRO A 206 -7.18 1.48 -12.82
C PRO A 206 -7.98 0.25 -13.25
N PHE A 207 -8.42 0.22 -14.51
CA PHE A 207 -9.11 -0.93 -15.10
C PHE A 207 -8.51 -1.38 -16.45
N ASP A 208 -7.35 -0.80 -16.81
CA ASP A 208 -6.58 -1.13 -18.01
C ASP A 208 -5.30 -1.88 -17.64
N VAL A 209 -5.14 -3.09 -18.20
CA VAL A 209 -3.97 -3.94 -18.05
C VAL A 209 -3.12 -3.83 -19.30
N LYS A 210 -1.88 -3.37 -19.14
CA LYS A 210 -0.92 -3.30 -20.25
C LYS A 210 0.24 -4.25 -20.08
N GLU A 211 0.66 -4.86 -21.17
CA GLU A 211 1.88 -5.63 -21.29
C GLU A 211 3.06 -4.69 -21.57
N LEU A 212 4.15 -4.86 -20.84
CA LEU A 212 5.43 -4.18 -21.09
C LEU A 212 6.52 -5.23 -21.29
N LYS A 213 7.23 -5.15 -22.41
CA LYS A 213 8.39 -6.00 -22.67
C LYS A 213 9.68 -5.34 -22.21
N ARG A 214 10.68 -6.15 -21.90
CA ARG A 214 12.00 -5.66 -21.51
C ARG A 214 12.57 -4.71 -22.57
N ALA A 215 13.28 -3.67 -22.11
CA ALA A 215 13.83 -2.58 -22.92
C ALA A 215 12.81 -1.64 -23.58
N GLN A 216 11.50 -1.90 -23.49
CA GLN A 216 10.50 -0.91 -23.85
C GLN A 216 10.38 0.15 -22.75
N SER A 217 10.10 1.38 -23.17
CA SER A 217 9.64 2.44 -22.28
C SER A 217 8.19 2.19 -21.86
N LEU A 218 7.78 2.79 -20.73
CA LEU A 218 6.43 2.65 -20.22
C LEU A 218 5.36 3.15 -21.22
N ALA A 219 5.69 4.12 -22.07
CA ALA A 219 4.80 4.64 -23.11
C ALA A 219 4.53 3.64 -24.25
N GLU A 220 5.42 2.65 -24.44
CA GLU A 220 5.29 1.61 -25.45
C GLU A 220 4.52 0.37 -24.94
N ALA A 221 4.03 0.40 -23.69
CA ALA A 221 3.24 -0.68 -23.12
C ALA A 221 1.94 -0.89 -23.93
N HIS A 222 1.69 -2.14 -24.29
CA HIS A 222 0.56 -2.53 -25.15
C HIS A 222 -0.66 -2.93 -24.30
N GLU A 223 -1.83 -2.40 -24.61
CA GLU A 223 -3.08 -2.78 -23.94
C GLU A 223 -3.44 -4.24 -24.27
N GLY A 224 -3.39 -5.11 -23.25
CA GLY A 224 -3.77 -6.52 -23.41
C GLY A 224 -5.21 -6.79 -22.99
N PHE A 225 -5.69 -6.09 -21.94
CA PHE A 225 -7.04 -6.22 -21.44
C PHE A 225 -7.54 -4.89 -20.87
N ARG A 226 -8.83 -4.62 -21.05
CA ARG A 226 -9.52 -3.47 -20.48
C ARG A 226 -10.85 -3.92 -19.87
N GLY A 227 -11.06 -3.58 -18.61
CA GLY A 227 -12.35 -3.75 -17.94
C GLY A 227 -13.38 -2.72 -18.40
N SER A 228 -14.64 -2.89 -17.99
CA SER A 228 -15.63 -1.82 -18.12
C SER A 228 -15.44 -0.81 -17.00
N ARG A 229 -15.59 0.48 -17.30
CA ARG A 229 -15.65 1.53 -16.28
C ARG A 229 -16.91 1.28 -15.44
N PRO A 230 -16.82 0.81 -14.19
CA PRO A 230 -18.02 0.62 -13.39
C PRO A 230 -18.61 2.01 -13.14
N MET A 231 -19.89 2.20 -13.44
CA MET A 231 -20.65 3.28 -12.81
C MET A 231 -20.57 3.04 -11.30
N SER A 232 -20.31 4.09 -10.53
CA SER A 232 -20.64 4.12 -9.11
C SER A 232 -22.01 3.47 -8.90
N ARG A 233 -22.18 2.72 -7.80
CA ARG A 233 -23.43 2.03 -7.39
C ARG A 233 -24.68 2.65 -8.05
N PRO A 234 -25.55 1.87 -8.73
CA PRO A 234 -26.82 2.42 -9.17
C PRO A 234 -27.48 3.03 -7.93
N ASP A 235 -27.95 4.26 -8.08
CA ASP A 235 -28.76 4.95 -7.10
C ASP A 235 -29.72 3.95 -6.44
N HIS A 236 -29.86 4.00 -5.11
CA HIS A 236 -30.76 3.14 -4.35
C HIS A 236 -32.25 3.44 -4.63
N SER A 237 -32.63 3.66 -5.89
CA SER A 237 -34.00 3.82 -6.39
C SER A 237 -34.69 2.47 -6.68
N CYS A 238 -33.99 1.33 -6.62
CA CYS A 238 -34.57 0.05 -7.05
C CYS A 238 -35.46 -0.66 -5.99
N CYS A 239 -35.68 -0.05 -4.82
CA CYS A 239 -36.55 -0.60 -3.76
C CYS A 239 -37.96 0.02 -3.69
N ALA A 240 -38.40 0.76 -4.71
CA ALA A 240 -39.78 1.25 -4.80
C ALA A 240 -40.52 0.63 -6.00
N THR A 241 -40.89 -0.64 -5.87
CA THR A 241 -42.03 -1.19 -6.62
C THR A 241 -42.87 -2.01 -5.66
N SER A 242 -43.70 -1.31 -4.89
CA SER A 242 -44.79 -1.93 -4.14
C SER A 242 -45.69 -2.68 -5.10
N ARG A 243 -45.77 -4.01 -4.91
CA ARG A 243 -46.82 -4.85 -5.46
C ARG A 243 -48.14 -4.43 -4.82
N THR A 244 -49.00 -3.78 -5.59
CA THR A 244 -50.44 -3.80 -5.31
C THR A 244 -51.02 -4.97 -6.09
N ILE A 245 -51.26 -6.08 -5.40
CA ILE A 245 -52.15 -7.14 -5.88
C ILE A 245 -53.56 -6.68 -5.53
N ALA A 246 -54.38 -6.42 -6.54
CA ALA A 246 -55.82 -6.28 -6.39
C ALA A 246 -56.49 -7.49 -7.04
N THR A 247 -57.25 -8.23 -6.25
CA THR A 247 -58.44 -8.99 -6.69
C THR A 247 -59.61 -8.05 -6.87
#